data_AF-A0A9D1UVW4-F1
#
_entry.id   AF-A0A9D1UVW4-F1
#
_cell.length_a   1.000
_cell.length_b   1.000
_cell.length_c   1.000
_cell.angle_alpha   90.00
_cell.angle_beta   90.00
_cell.angle_gamma   90.00
#
_symmetry.space_group_name_H-M   'P 1'
#
loop_
_entity.id
_entity.type
_entity.pdbx_description
1 polymer ?
#
loop_
_entity_poly.entity_id
_entity_poly.type
_entity_poly.pdbx_seq_one_letter_code
_entity_poly.pdbx_strand_id
1 'polypeptide(L)'
;MNIKETALHLASHGLKVFQLSQNSKIPLKHSHGYKDATNSIDEIRNTFKPFNNLGVGLSINSLVLVDIDASNKNDLKNILSRLNQANYDLPETYTERTLSGGTHLIYKTDRPLQPTNKTLFNLGKHVGIEIRTDGVIIAPSHINNYVYRPTNKLTLMDATNAPEWIYNELTKKSDFNVTVGKRRAPTRKYYTGKKLDAIAQGAGQGNRNNWLTSVIGWLFGTGADPETVYRFASIINDAFVSPPLKNKELKGIYKSILERMIN
;
A
#
# COMPACT_ATOMS: atom_id res chain seq x y z
N MET A 1 19.56 9.29 -22.00
CA MET A 1 19.76 10.00 -20.72
C MET A 1 20.27 9.01 -19.69
N ASN A 2 21.30 9.38 -18.93
CA ASN A 2 21.70 8.65 -17.73
C ASN A 2 20.74 8.94 -16.55
N ILE A 3 20.89 8.23 -15.43
CA ILE A 3 19.99 8.37 -14.26
C ILE A 3 19.86 9.81 -13.78
N LYS A 4 20.98 10.54 -13.68
CA LYS A 4 21.00 11.90 -13.18
C LYS A 4 20.34 12.88 -14.15
N GLU A 5 20.58 12.73 -15.44
CA GLU A 5 19.90 13.50 -16.48
C GLU A 5 18.39 13.25 -16.48
N THR A 6 17.96 11.98 -16.34
CA THR A 6 16.54 11.65 -16.21
C THR A 6 15.94 12.28 -14.95
N ALA A 7 16.63 12.22 -13.80
CA ALA A 7 16.18 12.85 -12.57
C ALA A 7 16.00 14.37 -12.73
N LEU A 8 16.97 15.05 -13.36
CA LEU A 8 16.89 16.48 -13.64
C LEU A 8 15.74 16.82 -14.60
N HIS A 9 15.53 16.01 -15.62
CA HIS A 9 14.43 16.17 -16.57
C HIS A 9 13.07 16.00 -15.89
N LEU A 10 12.89 15.00 -15.02
CA LEU A 10 11.65 14.83 -14.27
C LEU A 10 11.42 16.00 -13.30
N ALA A 11 12.46 16.41 -12.59
CA ALA A 11 12.40 17.53 -11.65
C ALA A 11 12.07 18.86 -12.34
N SER A 12 12.58 19.12 -13.55
CA SER A 12 12.23 20.32 -14.31
C SER A 12 10.76 20.35 -14.74
N HIS A 13 10.10 19.20 -14.77
CA HIS A 13 8.65 19.07 -14.99
C HIS A 13 7.86 18.98 -13.67
N GLY A 14 8.48 19.33 -12.55
CA GLY A 14 7.86 19.40 -11.22
C GLY A 14 7.79 18.07 -10.48
N LEU A 15 8.18 16.95 -11.11
CA LEU A 15 8.11 15.63 -10.49
C LEU A 15 9.22 15.44 -9.45
N LYS A 16 8.82 15.01 -8.25
CA LYS A 16 9.72 14.69 -7.15
C LYS A 16 10.25 13.27 -7.26
N VAL A 17 11.57 13.15 -7.28
CA VAL A 17 12.31 11.89 -7.46
C VAL A 17 13.24 11.63 -6.28
N PHE A 18 13.65 10.39 -6.10
CA PHE A 18 14.58 9.98 -5.05
C PHE A 18 15.56 8.94 -5.56
N GLN A 19 16.69 8.79 -4.87
CA GLN A 19 17.68 7.77 -5.21
C GLN A 19 17.46 6.46 -4.47
N LEU A 20 17.73 5.39 -5.19
CA LEU A 20 17.84 4.03 -4.70
C LEU A 20 19.31 3.61 -4.78
N SER A 21 19.73 2.74 -3.88
CA SER A 21 21.06 2.16 -3.89
C SER A 21 21.34 1.48 -5.23
N GLN A 22 22.59 1.54 -5.69
CA GLN A 22 23.04 0.85 -6.90
C GLN A 22 22.58 -0.61 -6.87
N ASN A 23 22.14 -1.09 -8.04
CA ASN A 23 21.73 -2.48 -8.23
C ASN A 23 20.60 -2.97 -7.30
N SER A 24 19.72 -2.05 -6.84
CA SER A 24 18.71 -2.38 -5.83
C SER A 24 17.43 -1.56 -5.98
N LYS A 25 16.35 -2.03 -5.33
CA LYS A 25 15.10 -1.27 -5.08
C LYS A 25 15.09 -0.57 -3.71
N ILE A 26 16.19 -0.66 -2.96
CA ILE A 26 16.27 -0.16 -1.58
C ILE A 26 16.77 1.31 -1.61
N PRO A 27 16.15 2.22 -0.84
CA PRO A 27 16.65 3.59 -0.68
C PRO A 27 18.13 3.65 -0.25
N LEU A 28 18.75 4.82 -0.40
CA LEU A 28 20.11 5.02 0.12
C LEU A 28 20.13 4.83 1.64
N LYS A 29 21.25 4.31 2.17
CA LYS A 29 21.46 4.20 3.61
C LYS A 29 21.27 5.59 4.25
N HIS A 30 20.50 5.66 5.33
CA HIS A 30 20.13 6.90 6.03
C HIS A 30 19.18 7.85 5.27
N SER A 31 18.49 7.38 4.22
CA SER A 31 17.37 8.08 3.59
C SER A 31 16.03 7.41 3.90
N HIS A 32 14.92 8.14 3.69
CA HIS A 32 13.55 7.67 3.88
C HIS A 32 12.83 7.35 2.56
N GLY A 33 13.60 7.16 1.46
CA GLY A 33 13.07 6.81 0.15
C GLY A 33 12.16 7.89 -0.42
N TYR A 34 10.96 7.52 -0.86
CA TYR A 34 10.00 8.45 -1.47
C TYR A 34 9.57 9.61 -0.56
N LYS A 35 9.75 9.48 0.76
CA LYS A 35 9.47 10.55 1.73
C LYS A 35 10.46 11.70 1.61
N ASP A 36 11.66 11.42 1.12
CA ASP A 36 12.71 12.41 0.84
C ASP A 36 12.75 12.77 -0.66
N ALA A 37 11.69 12.47 -1.42
CA ALA A 37 11.65 12.78 -2.85
C ALA A 37 11.67 14.30 -3.08
N THR A 38 12.51 14.74 -4.02
CA THR A 38 12.79 16.15 -4.29
C THR A 38 12.65 16.45 -5.78
N ASN A 39 12.27 17.69 -6.09
CA ASN A 39 12.37 18.27 -7.43
C ASN A 39 13.35 19.46 -7.44
N SER A 40 14.15 19.63 -6.38
CA SER A 40 15.20 20.64 -6.33
C SER A 40 16.33 20.29 -7.29
N ILE A 41 16.47 21.09 -8.35
CA ILE A 41 17.50 20.89 -9.38
C ILE A 41 18.90 20.91 -8.77
N ASP A 42 19.16 21.82 -7.83
CA ASP A 42 20.47 21.94 -7.19
C ASP A 42 20.76 20.77 -6.25
N GLU A 43 19.75 20.32 -5.50
CA GLU A 43 19.87 19.13 -4.66
C GLU A 43 20.21 17.89 -5.52
N ILE A 44 19.51 17.69 -6.63
CA ILE A 44 19.76 16.58 -7.56
C ILE A 44 21.16 16.70 -8.17
N ARG A 45 21.58 17.90 -8.60
CA ARG A 45 22.92 18.12 -9.15
C ARG A 45 24.01 17.76 -8.14
N ASN A 46 23.82 18.07 -6.86
CA ASN A 46 24.84 17.87 -5.84
C ASN A 46 24.84 16.46 -5.25
N THR A 47 23.67 15.83 -5.13
CA THR A 47 23.51 14.58 -4.37
C THR A 47 23.30 13.35 -5.24
N PHE A 48 22.77 13.48 -6.46
CA PHE A 48 22.49 12.33 -7.33
C PHE A 48 23.75 11.74 -7.93
N LYS A 49 23.98 10.45 -7.65
CA LYS A 49 25.07 9.66 -8.19
C LYS A 49 24.61 8.96 -9.47
N PRO A 50 25.35 9.08 -10.59
CA PRO A 50 24.93 8.51 -11.88
C PRO A 50 24.71 6.98 -11.91
N PHE A 51 25.34 6.24 -10.99
CA PHE A 51 25.29 4.78 -10.92
C PHE A 51 24.20 4.25 -9.97
N ASN A 52 23.56 5.12 -9.19
CA ASN A 52 22.44 4.76 -8.35
C ASN A 52 21.17 4.56 -9.19
N ASN A 53 20.16 3.91 -8.62
CA ASN A 53 18.86 3.75 -9.26
C ASN A 53 17.94 4.94 -8.96
N LEU A 54 16.94 5.13 -9.81
CA LEU A 54 15.97 6.22 -9.73
C LEU A 54 14.61 5.71 -9.29
N GLY A 55 14.02 6.40 -8.31
CA GLY A 55 12.63 6.23 -7.93
C GLY A 55 11.83 7.53 -8.11
N VAL A 56 10.52 7.38 -8.27
CA VAL A 56 9.55 8.47 -8.27
C VAL A 56 8.58 8.29 -7.11
N GLY A 57 8.32 9.36 -6.36
CA GLY A 57 7.27 9.34 -5.34
C GLY A 57 5.90 9.42 -6.01
N LEU A 58 5.02 8.46 -5.79
CA LEU A 58 3.75 8.38 -6.50
C LEU A 58 2.75 9.40 -5.95
N SER A 59 2.29 9.23 -4.72
CA SER A 59 1.30 10.12 -4.07
C SER A 59 1.74 11.59 -4.04
N ILE A 60 3.02 11.87 -3.79
CA ILE A 60 3.54 13.26 -3.74
C ILE A 60 3.53 13.96 -5.12
N ASN A 61 3.47 13.18 -6.21
CA ASN A 61 3.34 13.67 -7.57
C ASN A 61 1.93 13.45 -8.14
N SER A 62 0.97 13.10 -7.28
CA SER A 62 -0.40 12.73 -7.68
C SER A 62 -0.45 11.61 -8.73
N LEU A 63 0.45 10.63 -8.59
CA LEU A 63 0.53 9.44 -9.42
C LEU A 63 0.03 8.21 -8.68
N VAL A 64 -0.51 7.25 -9.44
CA VAL A 64 -0.94 5.94 -8.96
C VAL A 64 -0.32 4.87 -9.86
N LEU A 65 0.24 3.83 -9.25
CA LEU A 65 0.75 2.66 -9.94
C LEU A 65 -0.28 1.53 -9.88
N VAL A 66 -0.53 0.88 -11.01
CA VAL A 66 -1.17 -0.43 -11.11
C VAL A 66 -0.11 -1.42 -11.55
N ASP A 67 0.26 -2.34 -10.66
CA ASP A 67 1.18 -3.44 -10.93
C ASP A 67 0.37 -4.69 -11.30
N ILE A 68 0.55 -5.15 -12.54
CA ILE A 68 -0.09 -6.36 -13.05
C ILE A 68 0.96 -7.47 -13.13
N ASP A 69 0.81 -8.48 -12.28
CA ASP A 69 1.64 -9.68 -12.30
C ASP A 69 1.11 -10.63 -13.37
N ALA A 70 1.77 -10.63 -14.52
CA ALA A 70 1.46 -11.48 -15.66
C ALA A 70 2.66 -12.36 -15.97
N SER A 71 2.42 -13.66 -16.11
CA SER A 71 3.48 -14.66 -16.35
C SER A 71 4.12 -14.49 -17.74
N ASN A 72 3.36 -13.96 -18.71
CA ASN A 72 3.79 -13.71 -20.08
C ASN A 72 2.84 -12.71 -20.78
N LYS A 73 3.13 -12.38 -22.06
CA LYS A 73 2.33 -11.44 -22.86
C LYS A 73 0.88 -11.90 -23.10
N ASN A 74 0.64 -13.20 -23.27
CA ASN A 74 -0.71 -13.71 -23.47
C ASN A 74 -1.53 -13.65 -22.17
N ASP A 75 -0.89 -13.93 -21.05
CA ASP A 75 -1.49 -13.79 -19.72
C ASP A 75 -1.86 -12.33 -19.43
N LEU A 76 -0.97 -11.37 -19.73
CA LEU A 76 -1.27 -9.94 -19.62
C LEU A 76 -2.49 -9.55 -20.47
N LYS A 77 -2.54 -9.98 -21.74
CA LYS A 77 -3.69 -9.73 -22.62
C LYS A 77 -4.99 -10.32 -22.06
N ASN A 78 -4.93 -11.52 -21.49
CA ASN A 78 -6.08 -12.17 -20.87
C ASN A 78 -6.57 -11.40 -19.64
N ILE A 79 -5.66 -10.93 -18.78
CA ILE A 79 -6.00 -10.10 -17.61
C ILE A 79 -6.68 -8.81 -18.06
N LEU A 80 -6.08 -8.08 -19.00
CA LEU A 80 -6.62 -6.82 -19.52
C LEU A 80 -8.00 -7.02 -20.19
N SER A 81 -8.17 -8.09 -20.98
CA SER A 81 -9.45 -8.42 -21.61
C SER A 81 -10.56 -8.67 -20.58
N ARG A 82 -10.25 -9.39 -19.49
CA ARG A 82 -11.22 -9.67 -18.42
C ARG A 82 -11.58 -8.43 -17.61
N LEU A 83 -10.62 -7.55 -17.36
CA LEU A 83 -10.88 -6.27 -16.73
C LEU A 83 -11.86 -5.45 -17.58
N ASN A 84 -11.59 -5.35 -18.88
CA ASN A 84 -12.46 -4.64 -19.81
C ASN A 84 -13.88 -5.26 -19.84
N GLN A 85 -14.00 -6.59 -19.97
CA GLN A 85 -15.29 -7.30 -19.91
C GLN A 85 -16.08 -7.06 -18.62
N ALA A 86 -15.39 -6.77 -17.51
CA ALA A 86 -16.00 -6.47 -16.23
C ALA A 86 -16.14 -4.96 -15.96
N ASN A 87 -16.00 -4.12 -16.99
CA ASN A 87 -16.07 -2.65 -16.93
C ASN A 87 -15.00 -1.98 -16.05
N TYR A 88 -13.84 -2.62 -15.88
CA TYR A 88 -12.65 -2.05 -15.23
C TYR A 88 -11.61 -1.67 -16.29
N ASP A 89 -11.95 -0.71 -17.15
CA ASP A 89 -11.05 -0.30 -18.21
C ASP A 89 -9.74 0.29 -17.66
N LEU A 90 -8.65 0.08 -18.40
CA LEU A 90 -7.31 0.58 -18.13
C LEU A 90 -6.81 1.27 -19.41
N PRO A 91 -7.02 2.59 -19.55
CA PRO A 91 -6.59 3.31 -20.73
C PRO A 91 -5.07 3.28 -20.84
N GLU A 92 -4.56 3.44 -22.06
CA GLU A 92 -3.10 3.46 -22.26
C GLU A 92 -2.45 4.59 -21.44
N THR A 93 -1.33 4.28 -20.80
CA THR A 93 -0.56 5.23 -19.99
C THR A 93 0.93 4.86 -19.99
N TYR A 94 1.76 5.62 -19.30
CA TYR A 94 3.15 5.27 -19.06
C TYR A 94 3.26 3.85 -18.50
N THR A 95 3.94 2.97 -19.24
CA THR A 95 4.00 1.54 -18.91
C THR A 95 5.43 1.04 -18.95
N GLU A 96 5.84 0.28 -17.93
CA GLU A 96 7.15 -0.38 -17.85
C GLU A 96 7.00 -1.87 -17.54
N ARG A 97 7.93 -2.70 -18.01
CA ARG A 97 8.07 -4.06 -17.47
C ARG A 97 8.80 -4.02 -16.14
N THR A 98 8.48 -4.98 -15.28
CA THR A 98 9.17 -5.17 -14.00
C THR A 98 10.23 -6.27 -14.09
N LEU A 99 11.17 -6.27 -13.14
CA LEU A 99 12.19 -7.31 -13.00
C LEU A 99 11.57 -8.72 -12.87
N SER A 100 10.44 -8.87 -12.19
CA SER A 100 9.77 -10.17 -11.99
C SER A 100 8.99 -10.65 -13.22
N GLY A 101 8.86 -9.81 -14.25
CA GLY A 101 8.14 -10.13 -15.48
C GLY A 101 6.75 -9.51 -15.58
N GLY A 102 6.24 -8.89 -14.51
CA GLY A 102 5.00 -8.12 -14.48
C GLY A 102 5.07 -6.79 -15.24
N THR A 103 4.03 -5.98 -15.08
CA THR A 103 3.82 -4.72 -15.80
C THR A 103 3.36 -3.61 -14.87
N HIS A 104 4.12 -2.52 -14.81
CA HIS A 104 3.74 -1.30 -14.13
C HIS A 104 3.00 -0.36 -15.09
N LEU A 105 1.77 0.02 -14.76
CA LEU A 105 1.04 1.10 -15.42
C LEU A 105 0.93 2.28 -14.45
N ILE A 106 1.42 3.45 -14.84
CA ILE A 106 1.41 4.65 -13.98
C ILE A 106 0.41 5.66 -14.53
N TYR A 107 -0.57 6.03 -13.73
CA TYR A 107 -1.60 7.02 -14.02
C TYR A 107 -1.42 8.28 -13.17
N LYS A 108 -2.00 9.39 -13.60
CA LYS A 108 -2.13 10.61 -12.79
C LYS A 108 -3.54 10.76 -12.23
N THR A 109 -3.70 11.55 -11.18
CA THR A 109 -4.99 11.93 -10.63
C THR A 109 -4.94 13.34 -10.07
N ASP A 110 -6.07 14.03 -10.06
CA ASP A 110 -6.28 15.30 -9.36
C ASP A 110 -6.80 15.10 -7.93
N ARG A 111 -7.11 13.86 -7.56
CA ARG A 111 -7.67 13.52 -6.25
C ARG A 111 -6.58 13.37 -5.20
N PRO A 112 -6.86 13.73 -3.93
CA PRO A 112 -5.92 13.50 -2.83
C PRO A 112 -5.59 12.01 -2.68
N LEU A 113 -4.29 11.71 -2.58
CA LEU A 113 -3.77 10.36 -2.34
C LEU A 113 -3.07 10.28 -0.99
N GLN A 114 -3.30 9.19 -0.27
CA GLN A 114 -2.46 8.77 0.84
C GLN A 114 -1.43 7.75 0.34
N PRO A 115 -0.16 7.78 0.81
CA PRO A 115 0.81 6.77 0.45
C PRO A 115 0.37 5.38 0.94
N THR A 116 0.21 4.43 0.02
CA THR A 116 0.02 3.00 0.29
C THR A 116 1.00 2.19 -0.54
N ASN A 117 1.62 1.19 0.09
CA ASN A 117 2.50 0.25 -0.58
C ASN A 117 1.76 -0.96 -1.17
N LYS A 118 0.47 -1.14 -0.85
CA LYS A 118 -0.33 -2.27 -1.32
C LYS A 118 -1.84 -2.07 -1.13
N THR A 119 -2.57 -2.01 -2.24
CA THR A 119 -4.02 -2.22 -2.29
C THR A 119 -4.32 -3.32 -3.30
N LEU A 120 -4.89 -4.43 -2.86
CA LEU A 120 -5.18 -5.57 -3.74
C LEU A 120 -6.50 -5.35 -4.47
N PHE A 121 -6.48 -5.48 -5.79
CA PHE A 121 -7.69 -5.54 -6.60
C PHE A 121 -7.93 -6.97 -7.09
N ASN A 122 -9.09 -7.52 -6.75
CA ASN A 122 -9.46 -8.89 -7.08
C ASN A 122 -10.71 -8.92 -7.95
N LEU A 123 -10.57 -9.42 -9.19
CA LEU A 123 -11.70 -9.77 -10.04
C LEU A 123 -12.09 -11.25 -9.83
N GLY A 124 -12.50 -11.58 -8.60
CA GLY A 124 -12.81 -12.95 -8.19
C GLY A 124 -11.57 -13.81 -7.91
N LYS A 125 -11.40 -14.94 -8.61
CA LYS A 125 -10.39 -15.98 -8.32
C LYS A 125 -8.93 -15.62 -8.68
N HIS A 126 -8.66 -14.42 -9.15
CA HIS A 126 -7.34 -14.03 -9.62
C HIS A 126 -6.79 -12.90 -8.75
N VAL A 127 -5.70 -13.22 -8.07
CA VAL A 127 -4.82 -12.27 -7.41
C VAL A 127 -3.72 -11.96 -8.43
N GLY A 128 -3.56 -10.69 -8.78
CA GLY A 128 -2.51 -10.28 -9.72
C GLY A 128 -2.49 -8.80 -10.05
N ILE A 129 -3.33 -7.99 -9.42
CA ILE A 129 -3.36 -6.54 -9.62
C ILE A 129 -3.17 -5.86 -8.26
N GLU A 130 -2.08 -5.13 -8.13
CA GLU A 130 -1.76 -4.33 -6.94
C GLU A 130 -1.76 -2.85 -7.29
N ILE A 131 -2.52 -2.04 -6.55
CA ILE A 131 -2.54 -0.59 -6.68
C ILE A 131 -1.63 0.00 -5.60
N ARG A 132 -0.75 0.93 -5.98
CA ARG A 132 0.25 1.55 -5.08
C ARG A 132 0.34 3.05 -5.30
N THR A 133 0.66 3.77 -4.23
CA THR A 133 0.82 5.24 -4.23
C THR A 133 2.02 5.68 -3.36
N ASP A 134 2.91 4.76 -2.99
CA ASP A 134 4.14 5.03 -2.25
C ASP A 134 5.29 5.49 -3.16
N GLY A 135 6.44 4.80 -3.17
CA GLY A 135 7.52 5.05 -4.11
C GLY A 135 7.74 3.84 -5.01
N VAL A 136 8.09 4.09 -6.27
CA VAL A 136 8.42 3.04 -7.23
C VAL A 136 9.74 3.33 -7.95
N ILE A 137 10.51 2.28 -8.22
CA ILE A 137 11.66 2.33 -9.14
C ILE A 137 11.18 2.54 -10.58
N ILE A 138 11.89 3.35 -11.35
CA ILE A 138 11.53 3.66 -12.75
C ILE A 138 12.74 3.56 -13.67
N ALA A 139 12.49 3.51 -14.99
CA ALA A 139 13.50 3.66 -16.01
C ALA A 139 14.31 4.96 -15.82
N PRO A 140 15.61 4.97 -16.16
CA PRO A 140 16.39 3.88 -16.76
C PRO A 140 17.13 3.01 -15.72
N SER A 141 16.58 2.82 -14.51
CA SER A 141 17.21 2.02 -13.45
C SER A 141 17.56 0.60 -13.89
N HIS A 142 18.52 -0.05 -13.22
CA HIS A 142 18.92 -1.41 -13.53
C HIS A 142 19.13 -2.25 -12.27
N ILE A 143 18.83 -3.54 -12.38
CA ILE A 143 19.07 -4.54 -11.34
C ILE A 143 19.59 -5.80 -12.03
N ASN A 144 20.82 -6.19 -11.68
CA ASN A 144 21.63 -7.20 -12.33
C ASN A 144 21.67 -6.93 -13.84
N ASN A 145 21.18 -7.87 -14.65
CA ASN A 145 21.15 -7.74 -16.11
C ASN A 145 19.83 -7.12 -16.62
N TYR A 146 18.92 -6.73 -15.74
CA TYR A 146 17.63 -6.16 -16.11
C TYR A 146 17.68 -4.64 -16.09
N VAL A 147 17.22 -4.01 -17.16
CA VAL A 147 17.09 -2.55 -17.28
C VAL A 147 15.62 -2.20 -17.39
N TYR A 148 15.14 -1.34 -16.48
CA TYR A 148 13.79 -0.78 -16.56
C TYR A 148 13.69 0.10 -17.80
N ARG A 149 12.68 -0.17 -18.63
CA ARG A 149 12.43 0.55 -19.88
C ARG A 149 10.92 0.67 -20.09
N PRO A 150 10.44 1.81 -20.62
CA PRO A 150 9.08 1.93 -21.08
C PRO A 150 8.78 0.88 -22.17
N THR A 151 7.55 0.36 -22.18
CA THR A 151 7.06 -0.55 -23.22
C THR A 151 6.34 0.18 -24.36
N ASN A 152 6.04 1.46 -24.18
CA ASN A 152 5.46 2.36 -25.18
C ASN A 152 6.26 3.67 -25.26
N LYS A 153 5.82 4.59 -26.12
CA LYS A 153 6.49 5.88 -26.35
C LYS A 153 6.12 6.95 -25.32
N LEU A 154 5.22 6.64 -24.39
CA LEU A 154 4.74 7.57 -23.39
C LEU A 154 5.81 7.78 -22.32
N THR A 155 5.79 8.97 -21.73
CA THR A 155 6.60 9.36 -20.56
C THR A 155 5.69 9.53 -19.34
N LEU A 156 6.27 9.73 -18.15
CA LEU A 156 5.48 10.05 -16.95
C LEU A 156 4.65 11.33 -17.11
N MET A 157 5.07 12.29 -17.93
CA MET A 157 4.33 13.51 -18.21
C MET A 157 3.09 13.26 -19.09
N ASP A 158 3.12 12.18 -19.87
CA ASP A 158 2.01 11.74 -20.72
C ASP A 158 1.04 10.81 -19.97
N ALA A 159 1.25 10.58 -18.66
CA ALA A 159 0.38 9.71 -17.87
C ALA A 159 -1.08 10.16 -17.98
N THR A 160 -1.96 9.20 -18.28
CA THR A 160 -3.39 9.45 -18.42
C THR A 160 -4.07 9.44 -17.06
N ASN A 161 -5.28 10.03 -16.98
CA ASN A 161 -6.02 10.08 -15.73
C ASN A 161 -6.40 8.66 -15.29
N ALA A 162 -6.20 8.37 -14.01
CA ALA A 162 -6.58 7.11 -13.40
C ALA A 162 -8.10 6.89 -13.55
N PRO A 163 -8.53 5.72 -14.05
CA PRO A 163 -9.94 5.33 -14.02
C PRO A 163 -10.56 5.44 -12.62
N GLU A 164 -11.85 5.79 -12.57
CA GLU A 164 -12.60 6.00 -11.33
C GLU A 164 -12.48 4.83 -10.36
N TRP A 165 -12.51 3.60 -10.88
CA TRP A 165 -12.46 2.40 -10.08
C TRP A 165 -11.15 2.28 -9.28
N ILE A 166 -10.02 2.75 -9.81
CA ILE A 166 -8.73 2.73 -9.09
C ILE A 166 -8.83 3.59 -7.84
N TYR A 167 -9.40 4.79 -7.97
CA TYR A 167 -9.59 5.68 -6.82
C TYR A 167 -10.57 5.08 -5.80
N ASN A 168 -11.64 4.45 -6.28
CA ASN A 168 -12.59 3.76 -5.41
C ASN A 168 -11.89 2.65 -4.62
N GLU A 169 -11.04 1.83 -5.23
CA GLU A 169 -10.28 0.81 -4.50
C GLU A 169 -9.30 1.40 -3.48
N LEU A 170 -8.64 2.51 -3.80
CA LEU A 170 -7.74 3.20 -2.89
C LEU A 170 -8.45 3.85 -1.70
N THR A 171 -9.71 4.25 -1.87
CA THR A 171 -10.50 4.95 -0.86
C THR A 171 -11.53 4.07 -0.17
N LYS A 172 -11.74 2.83 -0.66
CA LYS A 172 -12.47 1.80 0.07
C LYS A 172 -11.83 1.64 1.43
N LYS A 173 -12.48 2.22 2.45
CA LYS A 173 -12.36 1.70 3.81
C LYS A 173 -12.69 0.22 3.71
N SER A 174 -11.94 -0.62 4.41
CA SER A 174 -12.14 -2.07 4.41
C SER A 174 -13.51 -2.42 4.97
N ASP A 175 -14.56 -2.22 4.18
CA ASP A 175 -15.85 -2.83 4.40
C ASP A 175 -15.59 -4.32 4.13
N PHE A 176 -15.38 -5.07 5.22
CA PHE A 176 -15.39 -6.52 5.21
C PHE A 176 -16.81 -7.01 4.85
N ASN A 177 -17.28 -6.72 3.64
CA ASN A 177 -18.45 -7.34 3.05
C ASN A 177 -18.02 -8.71 2.52
N VAL A 178 -17.74 -9.62 3.46
CA VAL A 178 -17.79 -11.03 3.14
C VAL A 178 -19.26 -11.31 2.84
N THR A 179 -19.61 -11.47 1.56
CA THR A 179 -20.86 -12.12 1.19
C THR A 179 -20.76 -13.57 1.67
N VAL A 180 -21.08 -13.81 2.94
CA VAL A 180 -21.21 -15.15 3.51
C VAL A 180 -22.45 -15.75 2.85
N GLY A 181 -22.28 -16.29 1.65
CA GLY A 181 -23.37 -16.91 0.91
C GLY A 181 -23.94 -18.06 1.72
N LYS A 182 -25.05 -17.83 2.44
CA LYS A 182 -25.88 -18.78 3.21
C LYS A 182 -25.19 -20.07 3.70
N ARG A 183 -23.94 -20.00 4.16
CA ARG A 183 -23.28 -21.15 4.81
C ARG A 183 -23.67 -21.08 6.27
N ARG A 184 -24.35 -22.13 6.75
CA ARG A 184 -24.78 -22.26 8.14
C ARG A 184 -23.58 -21.98 9.05
N ALA A 185 -23.75 -21.05 9.99
CA ALA A 185 -22.78 -20.83 11.06
C ALA A 185 -22.42 -22.17 11.73
N PRO A 186 -21.20 -22.34 12.26
CA PRO A 186 -20.81 -23.57 12.94
C PRO A 186 -21.88 -23.99 13.95
N THR A 187 -22.25 -25.27 13.97
CA THR A 187 -23.31 -25.80 14.86
C THR A 187 -22.99 -25.61 16.35
N ARG A 188 -21.71 -25.42 16.70
CA ARG A 188 -21.22 -25.15 18.04
C ARG A 188 -20.37 -23.89 18.07
N LYS A 189 -20.67 -22.97 18.99
CA LYS A 189 -19.93 -21.72 19.19
C LYS A 189 -19.07 -21.79 20.46
N TYR A 190 -17.76 -21.91 20.28
CA TYR A 190 -16.78 -21.88 21.37
C TYR A 190 -16.67 -20.48 22.00
N TYR A 191 -16.14 -20.40 23.23
CA TYR A 191 -15.93 -19.12 23.94
C TYR A 191 -15.08 -18.14 23.12
N THR A 192 -14.00 -18.62 22.49
CA THR A 192 -13.17 -17.84 21.57
C THR A 192 -13.99 -17.24 20.43
N GLY A 193 -14.88 -18.03 19.81
CA GLY A 193 -15.77 -17.52 18.77
C GLY A 193 -16.75 -16.45 19.29
N LYS A 194 -17.29 -16.61 20.49
CA LYS A 194 -18.12 -15.55 21.13
C LYS A 194 -17.34 -14.26 21.34
N LYS A 195 -16.07 -14.35 21.75
CA LYS A 195 -15.20 -13.19 21.96
C LYS A 195 -14.82 -12.51 20.65
N LEU A 196 -14.48 -13.27 19.62
CA LEU A 196 -14.21 -12.71 18.28
C LEU A 196 -15.42 -11.97 17.71
N ASP A 197 -16.61 -12.54 17.82
CA ASP A 197 -17.84 -11.88 17.36
C ASP A 197 -18.16 -10.62 18.17
N ALA A 198 -17.89 -10.62 19.49
CA ALA A 198 -18.04 -9.44 20.33
C ALA A 198 -17.03 -8.34 19.98
N ILE A 199 -15.79 -8.71 19.60
CA ILE A 199 -14.79 -7.76 19.09
C ILE A 199 -15.28 -7.12 17.79
N ALA A 200 -15.81 -7.92 16.87
CA ALA A 200 -16.30 -7.44 15.58
C ALA A 200 -17.51 -6.49 15.69
N GLN A 201 -18.32 -6.62 16.76
CA GLN A 201 -19.41 -5.66 17.04
C GLN A 201 -18.90 -4.29 17.49
N GLY A 202 -17.69 -4.24 18.05
CA GLY A 202 -17.06 -2.98 18.44
C GLY A 202 -17.66 -2.29 19.66
N ALA A 203 -17.22 -1.06 19.89
CA ALA A 203 -17.71 -0.20 20.98
C ALA A 203 -17.85 1.26 20.58
N GLY A 204 -19.00 1.85 20.93
CA GLY A 204 -19.31 3.27 20.72
C GLY A 204 -18.87 4.17 21.88
N GLN A 205 -19.05 5.48 21.68
CA GLN A 205 -18.71 6.54 22.64
C GLN A 205 -19.35 6.27 24.03
N GLY A 206 -18.57 6.42 25.09
CA GLY A 206 -18.99 6.17 26.48
C GLY A 206 -18.55 4.84 27.09
N ASN A 207 -18.32 3.79 26.27
CA ASN A 207 -17.91 2.46 26.78
C ASN A 207 -16.53 1.97 26.26
N ARG A 208 -15.88 2.75 25.40
CA ARG A 208 -14.66 2.37 24.66
C ARG A 208 -13.53 1.87 25.56
N ASN A 209 -13.22 2.60 26.64
CA ASN A 209 -12.10 2.28 27.53
C ASN A 209 -12.34 0.98 28.28
N ASN A 210 -13.54 0.80 28.85
CA ASN A 210 -13.91 -0.41 29.57
C ASN A 210 -13.94 -1.62 28.64
N TRP A 211 -14.46 -1.44 27.43
CA TRP A 211 -14.51 -2.49 26.43
C TRP A 211 -13.11 -2.91 25.96
N LEU A 212 -12.25 -1.96 25.59
CA LEU A 212 -10.85 -2.25 25.22
C LEU A 212 -10.08 -2.90 26.37
N THR A 213 -10.35 -2.50 27.62
CA THR A 213 -9.77 -3.14 28.79
C THR A 213 -10.13 -4.62 28.85
N SER A 214 -11.41 -4.95 28.60
CA SER A 214 -11.88 -6.34 28.56
C SER A 214 -11.26 -7.15 27.41
N VAL A 215 -11.14 -6.54 26.22
CA VAL A 215 -10.55 -7.18 25.04
C VAL A 215 -9.06 -7.46 25.25
N ILE A 216 -8.30 -6.47 25.73
CA ILE A 216 -6.87 -6.62 26.00
C ILE A 216 -6.62 -7.65 27.10
N GLY A 217 -7.40 -7.62 28.18
CA GLY A 217 -7.32 -8.63 29.23
C GLY A 217 -7.61 -10.04 28.72
N TRP A 218 -8.60 -10.19 27.82
CA TRP A 218 -8.88 -11.46 27.18
C TRP A 218 -7.74 -11.95 26.28
N LEU A 219 -7.12 -11.05 25.49
CA LEU A 219 -5.96 -11.39 24.65
C LEU A 219 -4.77 -11.88 25.49
N PHE A 220 -4.47 -11.24 26.62
CA PHE A 220 -3.48 -11.75 27.55
C PHE A 220 -3.87 -13.11 28.14
N GLY A 221 -5.15 -13.29 28.48
CA GLY A 221 -5.69 -14.55 28.98
C GLY A 221 -5.60 -15.73 27.99
N THR A 222 -5.32 -15.48 26.71
CA THR A 222 -5.01 -16.57 25.75
C THR A 222 -3.54 -17.01 25.81
N GLY A 223 -2.68 -16.35 26.58
CA GLY A 223 -1.24 -16.59 26.64
C GLY A 223 -0.43 -15.91 25.53
N ALA A 224 -0.99 -14.90 24.86
CA ALA A 224 -0.30 -14.20 23.78
C ALA A 224 0.80 -13.27 24.31
N ASP A 225 1.91 -13.15 23.56
CA ASP A 225 3.02 -12.26 23.91
C ASP A 225 2.58 -10.80 24.02
N PRO A 226 3.18 -10.00 24.93
CA PRO A 226 2.81 -8.60 25.12
C PRO A 226 2.84 -7.77 23.83
N GLU A 227 3.81 -7.98 22.94
CA GLU A 227 3.89 -7.27 21.66
C GLU A 227 2.72 -7.63 20.74
N THR A 228 2.38 -8.92 20.66
CA THR A 228 1.23 -9.42 19.91
C THR A 228 -0.06 -8.79 20.43
N VAL A 229 -0.25 -8.76 21.76
CA VAL A 229 -1.43 -8.14 22.37
C VAL A 229 -1.53 -6.67 22.03
N TYR A 230 -0.43 -5.90 22.09
CA TYR A 230 -0.47 -4.47 21.75
C TYR A 230 -0.79 -4.24 20.28
N ARG A 231 -0.24 -5.05 19.38
CA ARG A 231 -0.51 -4.98 17.94
C ARG A 231 -1.99 -5.23 17.65
N PHE A 232 -2.57 -6.30 18.20
CA PHE A 232 -3.99 -6.59 18.04
C PHE A 232 -4.88 -5.53 18.68
N ALA A 233 -4.54 -5.02 19.86
CA ALA A 233 -5.27 -3.94 20.51
C ALA A 233 -5.33 -2.67 19.65
N SER A 234 -4.23 -2.33 18.99
CA SER A 234 -4.15 -1.17 18.08
C SER A 234 -5.04 -1.36 16.86
N ILE A 235 -4.96 -2.54 16.21
CA ILE A 235 -5.83 -2.87 15.08
C ILE A 235 -7.31 -2.83 15.49
N ILE A 236 -7.66 -3.40 16.64
CA ILE A 236 -9.04 -3.45 17.13
C ILE A 236 -9.57 -2.06 17.45
N ASN A 237 -8.76 -1.21 18.08
CA ASN A 237 -9.13 0.18 18.36
C ASN A 237 -9.45 0.92 17.06
N ASP A 238 -8.58 0.80 16.06
CA ASP A 238 -8.72 1.55 14.81
C ASP A 238 -9.88 1.04 13.95
N ALA A 239 -10.14 -0.28 13.99
CA ALA A 239 -11.16 -0.91 13.15
C ALA A 239 -12.55 -0.97 13.79
N PHE A 240 -12.66 -1.12 15.12
CA PHE A 240 -13.93 -1.49 15.78
C PHE A 240 -14.35 -0.53 16.90
N VAL A 241 -13.56 0.51 17.23
CA VAL A 241 -13.92 1.48 18.27
C VAL A 241 -14.26 2.83 17.64
N SER A 242 -15.42 3.39 18.00
CA SER A 242 -15.92 4.65 17.41
C SER A 242 -16.28 5.71 18.45
N PRO A 243 -15.61 6.88 18.46
CA PRO A 243 -14.36 7.15 17.74
C PRO A 243 -13.17 6.38 18.36
N PRO A 244 -12.12 6.07 17.60
CA PRO A 244 -10.96 5.35 18.13
C PRO A 244 -10.29 6.15 19.26
N LEU A 245 -9.70 5.43 20.22
CA LEU A 245 -8.89 6.07 21.25
C LEU A 245 -7.58 6.59 20.67
N LYS A 246 -7.09 7.68 21.24
CA LYS A 246 -5.76 8.20 20.90
C LYS A 246 -4.68 7.21 21.38
N ASN A 247 -3.56 7.12 20.66
CA ASN A 247 -2.44 6.22 20.99
C ASN A 247 -1.99 6.30 22.46
N LYS A 248 -1.96 7.50 23.04
CA LYS A 248 -1.58 7.70 24.45
C LYS A 248 -2.55 7.01 25.42
N GLU A 249 -3.84 7.08 25.15
CA GLU A 249 -4.90 6.50 25.98
C GLU A 249 -4.92 4.97 25.85
N LEU A 250 -4.87 4.45 24.63
CA LEU A 250 -4.76 3.01 24.38
C LEU A 250 -3.51 2.40 25.03
N LYS A 251 -2.35 3.06 24.92
CA LYS A 251 -1.10 2.63 25.54
C LYS A 251 -1.19 2.62 27.08
N GLY A 252 -1.95 3.55 27.67
CA GLY A 252 -2.22 3.58 29.10
C GLY A 252 -3.01 2.36 29.58
N ILE A 253 -4.11 2.03 28.88
CA ILE A 253 -4.93 0.84 29.17
C ILE A 253 -4.08 -0.43 29.06
N TYR A 254 -3.35 -0.58 27.96
CA TYR A 254 -2.49 -1.73 27.73
C TYR A 254 -1.47 -1.94 28.85
N LYS A 255 -0.75 -0.88 29.24
CA LYS A 255 0.27 -0.96 30.30
C LYS A 255 -0.33 -1.37 31.64
N SER A 256 -1.46 -0.76 32.03
CA SER A 256 -2.13 -1.09 33.29
C SER A 256 -2.54 -2.56 33.38
N ILE A 257 -2.92 -3.18 32.26
CA ILE A 257 -3.28 -4.60 32.22
C ILE A 257 -2.02 -5.48 32.22
N LEU A 258 -1.00 -5.12 31.44
CA LEU A 258 0.26 -5.86 31.41
C LEU A 258 0.89 -5.96 32.82
N GLU A 259 0.90 -4.85 33.58
CA GLU A 259 1.40 -4.82 34.96
C GLU A 259 0.62 -5.77 35.90
N ARG A 260 -0.68 -5.98 35.67
CA ARG A 260 -1.50 -6.92 36.45
C ARG A 260 -1.32 -8.38 36.06
N MET A 261 -0.73 -8.65 34.89
CA MET A 261 -0.49 -10.01 34.38
C MET A 261 0.91 -10.52 34.73
N ILE A 262 1.84 -9.61 35.04
CA ILE A 262 3.22 -9.93 35.42
C ILE A 262 3.38 -10.09 36.94
N ASN A 263 2.49 -9.47 37.72
CA ASN A 263 2.40 -9.62 39.18
C ASN A 263 1.45 -10.77 39.55
#